data_AF-A0AAE3G278-F1
#
_entry.id   AF-A0AAE3G278-F1
#
_cell.length_a   1.000
_cell.length_b   1.000
_cell.length_c   1.000
_cell.angle_alpha   90.00
_cell.angle_beta   90.00
_cell.angle_gamma   90.00
#
_symmetry.space_group_name_H-M   'P 1'
#
loop_
_entity.id
_entity.type
_entity.pdbx_description
1 polymer ?
#
loop_
_entity_poly.entity_id
_entity_poly.type
_entity_poly.pdbx_seq_one_letter_code
_entity_poly.pdbx_strand_id
1 'polypeptide(L)'
;MLITAYHGTPYRFSRFRAAASGIHFGSVEQAVHACTIRLGKLPIAQFERLTAGRVGWPGRILQVRLSIRCMERVADAGTAAAWQAAIREARAAGIDALVYENAYEGRLAGDAVVVFEPTAIEILDPDWNPASRHDEQIMIHQ
;
A
#
# COMPACT_ATOMS: atom_id res chain seq x y z
N MET A 1 9.55 -13.17 -6.23
CA MET A 1 10.06 -11.87 -5.75
C MET A 1 9.42 -11.56 -4.39
N LEU A 2 10.18 -11.00 -3.45
CA LEU A 2 9.66 -10.52 -2.16
C LEU A 2 9.69 -8.98 -2.17
N ILE A 3 8.56 -8.34 -1.88
CA ILE A 3 8.44 -6.87 -1.87
C ILE A 3 7.95 -6.43 -0.50
N THR A 4 8.61 -5.46 0.13
CA THR A 4 8.03 -4.76 1.28
C THR A 4 7.14 -3.63 0.79
N ALA A 5 5.88 -3.59 1.23
CA ALA A 5 4.91 -2.60 0.81
C ALA A 5 4.00 -2.17 1.99
N TYR A 6 3.25 -1.09 1.79
CA TYR A 6 2.48 -0.46 2.85
C TYR A 6 1.03 -0.21 2.42
N HIS A 7 0.11 -0.28 3.38
CA HIS A 7 -1.32 0.01 3.16
C HIS A 7 -1.85 0.93 4.25
N GLY A 8 -2.48 2.04 3.84
CA GLY A 8 -3.12 2.99 4.75
C GLY A 8 -4.61 2.68 4.94
N THR A 9 -5.07 2.60 6.18
CA THR A 9 -6.47 2.30 6.51
C THR A 9 -6.92 3.01 7.80
N PRO A 10 -8.22 3.21 8.07
CA PRO A 10 -8.68 3.71 9.36
C PRO A 10 -8.97 2.58 10.37
N TYR A 11 -8.99 1.32 9.93
CA TYR A 11 -9.44 0.16 10.70
C TYR A 11 -8.30 -0.64 11.33
N ARG A 12 -8.61 -1.42 12.37
CA ARG A 12 -7.68 -2.44 12.91
C ARG A 12 -7.62 -3.65 11.96
N PHE A 13 -6.43 -4.17 11.72
CA PHE A 13 -6.17 -5.25 10.74
C PHE A 13 -6.50 -6.67 11.22
N SER A 14 -7.14 -6.83 12.39
CA SER A 14 -7.38 -8.14 13.02
C SER A 14 -8.22 -9.11 12.19
N ARG A 15 -8.82 -8.68 11.08
CA ARG A 15 -9.57 -9.50 10.12
C ARG A 15 -9.39 -9.03 8.68
N PHE A 16 -8.16 -8.74 8.26
CA PHE A 16 -7.88 -8.31 6.90
C PHE A 16 -8.53 -9.24 5.84
N ARG A 17 -9.21 -8.66 4.85
CA ARG A 17 -9.90 -9.38 3.76
C ARG A 17 -9.60 -8.66 2.44
N ALA A 18 -9.27 -9.44 1.41
CA ALA A 18 -9.12 -8.89 0.07
C ALA A 18 -10.47 -8.45 -0.49
N ALA A 19 -10.51 -7.24 -1.05
CA ALA A 19 -11.62 -6.83 -1.90
C ALA A 19 -11.53 -7.53 -3.26
N ALA A 20 -12.67 -7.64 -3.96
CA ALA A 20 -12.70 -8.21 -5.31
C ALA A 20 -11.90 -7.37 -6.32
N SER A 21 -11.73 -6.06 -6.06
CA SER A 21 -10.86 -5.16 -6.82
C SER A 21 -9.38 -5.28 -6.43
N GLY A 22 -9.00 -6.33 -5.68
CA GLY A 22 -7.66 -6.50 -5.16
C GLY A 22 -7.36 -5.58 -3.98
N ILE A 23 -6.16 -5.72 -3.43
CA ILE A 23 -5.64 -4.85 -2.37
C ILE A 23 -4.49 -4.05 -2.93
N HIS A 24 -4.60 -2.73 -2.80
CA HIS A 24 -3.57 -1.78 -3.22
C HIS A 24 -2.58 -1.58 -2.07
N PHE A 25 -1.31 -1.83 -2.39
CA PHE A 25 -0.16 -1.52 -1.56
C PHE A 25 0.72 -0.54 -2.29
N GLY A 26 1.38 0.35 -1.56
CA GLY A 26 2.28 1.34 -2.12
C GLY A 26 3.49 1.58 -1.24
N SER A 27 4.15 2.70 -1.47
CA SER A 27 5.19 3.23 -0.60
C SER A 27 4.61 3.67 0.75
N VAL A 28 5.50 3.92 1.73
CA VAL A 28 5.12 4.53 3.00
C VAL A 28 4.39 5.86 2.76
N GLU A 29 4.90 6.72 1.88
CA GLU A 29 4.28 8.02 1.62
C GLU A 29 2.88 7.90 1.03
N GLN A 30 2.66 6.93 0.15
CA GLN A 30 1.33 6.63 -0.41
C GLN A 30 0.36 6.16 0.68
N ALA A 31 0.79 5.22 1.53
CA ALA A 31 -0.02 4.74 2.65
C ALA A 31 -0.34 5.88 3.64
N VAL A 32 0.63 6.73 3.93
CA VAL A 32 0.44 7.93 4.75
C VAL A 32 -0.58 8.88 4.11
N HIS A 33 -0.43 9.23 2.83
CA HIS A 33 -1.35 10.09 2.11
C HIS A 33 -2.79 9.54 2.20
N ALA A 34 -2.97 8.25 1.92
CA ALA A 34 -4.26 7.59 2.00
C ALA A 34 -4.88 7.71 3.41
N CYS A 35 -4.09 7.49 4.48
CA CYS A 35 -4.51 7.69 5.86
C CYS A 35 -4.88 9.15 6.19
N THR A 36 -4.15 10.12 5.68
CA THR A 36 -4.28 11.53 6.12
C THR A 36 -5.32 12.30 5.33
N ILE A 37 -5.29 12.20 4.00
CA ILE A 37 -6.16 12.98 3.11
C ILE A 37 -7.48 12.25 2.91
N ARG A 38 -7.42 10.99 2.51
CA ARG A 38 -8.62 10.20 2.18
C ARG A 38 -9.44 9.86 3.42
N LEU A 39 -8.77 9.50 4.52
CA LEU A 39 -9.42 8.95 5.70
C LEU A 39 -9.52 9.96 6.86
N GLY A 40 -8.50 10.80 7.06
CA GLY A 40 -8.52 11.91 8.01
C GLY A 40 -9.30 13.15 7.54
N LYS A 41 -9.73 13.19 6.27
CA LYS A 41 -10.39 14.35 5.62
C LYS A 41 -9.59 15.66 5.77
N LEU A 42 -8.28 15.57 5.89
CA LEU A 42 -7.43 16.75 5.98
C LEU A 42 -7.30 17.39 4.58
N PRO A 43 -7.24 18.73 4.47
CA PRO A 43 -6.92 19.39 3.20
C PRO A 43 -5.53 19.01 2.68
N ILE A 44 -5.34 18.98 1.34
CA ILE A 44 -4.04 18.69 0.69
C ILE A 44 -2.91 19.58 1.24
N ALA A 45 -3.19 20.87 1.45
CA ALA A 45 -2.24 21.83 2.02
C ALA A 45 -1.75 21.46 3.43
N GLN A 46 -2.49 20.64 4.19
CA GLN A 46 -2.02 20.12 5.47
C GLN A 46 -1.13 18.88 5.29
N PHE A 47 -1.38 18.03 4.29
CA PHE A 47 -0.52 16.89 3.99
C PHE A 47 0.90 17.28 3.58
N GLU A 48 1.04 18.32 2.75
CA GLU A 48 2.37 18.84 2.38
C GLU A 48 3.17 19.29 3.62
N ARG A 49 2.48 19.76 4.66
CA ARG A 49 3.05 20.25 5.92
C ARG A 49 3.19 19.16 6.98
N LEU A 50 2.66 17.96 6.73
CA LEU A 50 2.84 16.84 7.64
C LEU A 50 4.30 16.38 7.57
N THR A 51 5.03 16.67 8.64
CA THR A 51 6.30 16.00 8.91
C THR A 51 6.00 14.63 9.52
N ALA A 52 6.90 13.66 9.33
CA ALA A 52 6.84 12.37 10.01
C ALA A 52 7.08 12.60 11.52
N GLY A 53 6.12 13.19 12.21
CA GLY A 53 6.22 13.66 13.58
C GLY A 53 5.71 12.63 14.59
N ARG A 54 6.18 12.79 15.83
CA ARG A 54 5.95 11.95 17.04
C ARG A 54 4.50 11.52 17.34
N VAL A 55 3.48 12.16 16.74
CA VAL A 55 2.06 11.94 17.08
C VAL A 55 1.43 10.82 16.24
N GLY A 56 2.17 10.25 15.28
CA GLY A 56 1.64 9.26 14.35
C GLY A 56 0.67 9.87 13.34
N TRP A 57 0.10 9.00 12.50
CA TRP A 57 -0.86 9.40 11.46
C TRP A 57 -2.30 9.22 11.98
N PRO A 58 -3.28 10.03 11.52
CA PRO A 58 -4.69 9.88 11.92
C PRO A 58 -5.33 8.55 11.47
N GLY A 59 -4.60 7.72 10.69
CA GLY A 59 -4.95 6.35 10.34
C GLY A 59 -3.85 5.35 10.73
N ARG A 60 -4.07 4.08 10.45
CA ARG A 60 -3.13 2.98 10.70
C ARG A 60 -2.42 2.60 9.41
N ILE A 61 -1.12 2.33 9.52
CA ILE A 61 -0.30 1.83 8.42
C ILE A 61 -0.01 0.36 8.69
N LEU A 62 -0.33 -0.47 7.72
CA LEU A 62 0.07 -1.87 7.69
C LEU A 62 1.34 -2.01 6.86
N GLN A 63 2.37 -2.60 7.45
CA GLN A 63 3.55 -3.05 6.71
C GLN A 63 3.40 -4.53 6.38
N VAL A 64 3.62 -4.87 5.10
CA VAL A 64 3.56 -6.26 4.61
C VAL A 64 4.80 -6.66 3.84
N ARG A 65 5.00 -7.97 3.72
CA ARG A 65 5.83 -8.60 2.69
C ARG A 65 4.91 -9.29 1.69
N LEU A 66 5.09 -8.95 0.42
CA LEU A 66 4.36 -9.53 -0.71
C LEU A 66 5.22 -10.60 -1.37
N SER A 67 4.67 -11.81 -1.51
CA SER A 67 5.29 -12.93 -2.22
C SER A 67 4.67 -13.06 -3.61
N ILE A 68 5.33 -12.48 -4.61
CA ILE A 68 4.81 -12.36 -5.98
C ILE A 68 5.74 -13.12 -6.92
N ARG A 69 5.21 -14.05 -7.73
CA ARG A 69 6.02 -14.79 -8.71
C ARG A 69 6.00 -14.09 -10.05
N CYS A 70 4.82 -13.70 -10.52
CA CYS A 70 4.62 -13.00 -11.78
C CYS A 70 3.84 -11.70 -11.56
N MET A 71 4.36 -10.60 -12.09
CA MET A 71 3.75 -9.26 -11.99
C MET A 71 3.70 -8.60 -13.36
N GLU A 72 2.60 -7.94 -13.66
CA GLU A 72 2.42 -7.20 -14.90
C GLU A 72 2.19 -5.72 -14.63
N ARG A 73 2.78 -4.85 -15.47
CA ARG A 73 2.53 -3.40 -15.41
C ARG A 73 1.31 -3.04 -16.24
N VAL A 74 0.41 -2.27 -15.66
CA VAL A 74 -0.83 -1.79 -16.30
C VAL A 74 -1.03 -0.29 -16.06
N ALA A 75 -1.92 0.31 -16.83
CA ALA A 75 -2.44 1.65 -16.54
C ALA A 75 -3.40 1.60 -15.33
N ASP A 76 -3.57 2.74 -14.64
CA ASP A 76 -4.59 2.84 -13.59
C ASP A 76 -5.99 2.62 -14.19
N ALA A 77 -6.70 1.61 -13.67
CA ALA A 77 -8.02 1.26 -14.16
C ALA A 77 -9.12 2.25 -13.69
N GLY A 78 -8.81 3.12 -12.72
CA GLY A 78 -9.64 4.25 -12.27
C GLY A 78 -10.93 3.90 -11.52
N THR A 79 -11.53 2.72 -11.76
CA THR A 79 -12.78 2.27 -11.12
C THR A 79 -12.65 0.86 -10.57
N ALA A 80 -13.42 0.54 -9.53
CA ALA A 80 -13.42 -0.79 -8.93
C ALA A 80 -13.84 -1.90 -9.91
N ALA A 81 -14.79 -1.62 -10.81
CA ALA A 81 -15.23 -2.58 -11.82
C ALA A 81 -14.15 -2.84 -12.88
N ALA A 82 -13.43 -1.79 -13.31
CA ALA A 82 -12.32 -1.95 -14.24
C ALA A 82 -11.15 -2.71 -13.59
N TRP A 83 -10.83 -2.43 -12.32
CA TRP A 83 -9.86 -3.21 -11.56
C TRP A 83 -10.27 -4.69 -11.45
N GLN A 84 -11.53 -4.99 -11.14
CA GLN A 84 -12.03 -6.38 -11.12
C GLN A 84 -11.86 -7.09 -12.47
N ALA A 85 -12.12 -6.40 -13.59
CA ALA A 85 -11.93 -6.96 -14.92
C ALA A 85 -10.44 -7.24 -15.21
N ALA A 86 -9.56 -6.28 -14.95
CA ALA A 86 -8.12 -6.42 -15.12
C ALA A 86 -7.55 -7.58 -14.27
N ILE A 87 -7.99 -7.70 -13.02
CA ILE A 87 -7.60 -8.79 -12.12
C ILE A 87 -8.04 -10.15 -12.66
N ARG A 88 -9.27 -10.25 -13.19
CA ARG A 88 -9.79 -11.49 -13.77
C ARG A 88 -8.95 -11.93 -14.98
N GLU A 89 -8.58 -11.00 -15.85
CA GLU A 89 -7.74 -11.25 -17.02
C GLU A 89 -6.32 -11.67 -16.62
N ALA A 90 -5.71 -10.93 -15.68
CA ALA A 90 -4.39 -11.23 -15.14
C ALA A 90 -4.33 -12.64 -14.51
N ARG A 91 -5.35 -13.01 -13.72
CA ARG A 91 -5.48 -14.34 -13.13
C ARG A 91 -5.55 -15.44 -14.20
N ALA A 92 -6.33 -15.22 -15.26
CA ALA A 92 -6.43 -16.17 -16.37
C ALA A 92 -5.10 -16.36 -17.11
N ALA A 93 -4.24 -15.33 -17.12
CA ALA A 93 -2.89 -15.36 -17.68
C ALA A 93 -1.81 -15.87 -16.72
N GLY A 94 -2.16 -16.26 -15.48
CA GLY A 94 -1.20 -16.75 -14.49
C GLY A 94 -0.37 -15.66 -13.81
N ILE A 95 -0.86 -14.41 -13.82
CA ILE A 95 -0.23 -13.26 -13.15
C ILE A 95 -0.75 -13.17 -11.71
N ASP A 96 0.14 -12.93 -10.76
CA ASP A 96 -0.18 -12.92 -9.32
C ASP A 96 -0.50 -11.50 -8.80
N ALA A 97 0.01 -10.47 -9.47
CA ALA A 97 -0.17 -9.06 -9.08
C ALA A 97 -0.06 -8.10 -10.27
N LEU A 98 -0.67 -6.93 -10.14
CA LEU A 98 -0.49 -5.81 -11.08
C LEU A 98 0.32 -4.71 -10.42
N VAL A 99 1.16 -4.03 -11.20
CA VAL A 99 1.81 -2.78 -10.80
C VAL A 99 1.32 -1.64 -11.68
N TYR A 100 1.05 -0.50 -11.10
CA TYR A 100 0.65 0.71 -11.82
C TYR A 100 1.30 1.93 -11.19
N GLU A 101 1.44 3.01 -11.96
CA GLU A 101 1.87 4.29 -11.42
C GLU A 101 0.69 4.94 -10.68
N ASN A 102 0.84 5.15 -9.37
CA ASN A 102 -0.12 5.90 -8.58
C ASN A 102 0.36 7.35 -8.47
N ALA A 103 -0.22 8.20 -9.31
CA ALA A 103 0.07 9.63 -9.38
C ALA A 103 -0.74 10.47 -8.36
N TYR A 104 -1.64 9.85 -7.60
CA TYR A 104 -2.61 10.55 -6.75
C TYR A 104 -2.29 10.50 -5.26
N GLU A 105 -1.60 9.45 -4.82
CA GLU A 105 -1.22 9.26 -3.41
C GLU A 105 0.30 9.40 -3.25
N GLY A 106 0.73 9.99 -2.14
CA GLY A 106 2.13 10.41 -1.91
C GLY A 106 2.39 11.87 -2.29
N ARG A 107 3.65 12.30 -2.20
CA ARG A 107 4.11 13.64 -2.65
C ARG A 107 4.54 13.64 -4.12
N LEU A 108 4.95 12.48 -4.60
CA LEU A 108 5.39 12.23 -5.97
C LEU A 108 4.68 10.97 -6.47
N ALA A 109 4.50 10.88 -7.78
CA ALA A 109 4.04 9.66 -8.42
C ALA A 109 4.99 8.50 -8.07
N GLY A 110 4.42 7.33 -7.83
CA GLY A 110 5.20 6.14 -7.49
C GLY A 110 4.42 4.86 -7.74
N ASP A 111 5.13 3.75 -7.82
CA ASP A 111 4.52 2.46 -8.07
C ASP A 111 3.63 2.00 -6.91
N ALA A 112 2.44 1.55 -7.26
CA ALA A 112 1.55 0.81 -6.39
C ALA A 112 1.30 -0.59 -6.97
N VAL A 113 1.15 -1.56 -6.08
CA VAL A 113 0.95 -2.97 -6.41
C VAL A 113 -0.43 -3.41 -5.96
N VAL A 114 -1.19 -4.02 -6.88
CA VAL A 114 -2.47 -4.64 -6.60
C VAL A 114 -2.27 -6.15 -6.49
N VAL A 115 -2.52 -6.68 -5.29
CA VAL A 115 -2.42 -8.11 -5.00
C VAL A 115 -3.81 -8.72 -4.93
N PHE A 116 -3.97 -9.90 -5.55
CA PHE A 116 -5.29 -10.53 -5.66
C PHE A 116 -5.48 -11.68 -4.68
N GLU A 117 -4.40 -12.36 -4.31
CA GLU A 117 -4.44 -13.56 -3.46
C GLU A 117 -3.94 -13.23 -2.05
N PRO A 118 -4.79 -13.41 -1.02
CA PRO A 118 -4.40 -13.12 0.37
C PRO A 118 -3.17 -13.91 0.85
N THR A 119 -2.95 -15.10 0.31
CA THR A 119 -1.80 -15.96 0.65
C THR A 119 -0.47 -15.37 0.21
N ALA A 120 -0.47 -14.42 -0.72
CA ALA A 120 0.73 -13.68 -1.12
C ALA A 120 1.12 -12.59 -0.11
N ILE A 121 0.34 -12.37 0.96
CA ILE A 121 0.49 -11.25 1.88
C ILE A 121 0.88 -11.76 3.26
N GLU A 122 2.11 -11.48 3.67
CA GLU A 122 2.58 -11.66 5.04
C GLU A 122 2.52 -10.31 5.77
N ILE A 123 1.74 -10.23 6.85
CA ILE A 123 1.70 -9.03 7.69
C ILE A 123 2.95 -9.02 8.57
N LEU A 124 3.77 -7.97 8.43
CA LEU A 124 4.97 -7.77 9.25
C LEU A 124 4.67 -6.93 10.49
N ASP A 125 3.94 -5.83 10.29
CA ASP A 125 3.53 -4.93 11.37
C ASP A 125 2.12 -4.38 11.07
N PRO A 126 1.09 -4.80 11.84
CA PRO A 126 -0.28 -4.34 11.65
C PRO A 126 -0.50 -2.89 12.07
N ASP A 127 0.39 -2.30 12.87
CA ASP A 127 0.23 -0.95 13.43
C ASP A 127 1.53 -0.15 13.27
N TRP A 128 2.13 -0.23 12.07
CA TRP A 128 3.41 0.37 11.76
C TRP A 128 3.39 1.87 12.03
N ASN A 129 4.37 2.32 12.81
CA ASN A 129 4.54 3.72 13.17
C ASN A 129 6.00 4.13 12.92
N PRO A 130 6.26 5.20 12.15
CA PRO A 130 7.63 5.68 11.96
C PRO A 130 8.27 6.14 13.28
N ALA A 131 7.48 6.60 14.26
CA ALA A 131 7.97 7.08 15.54
C ALA A 131 8.32 5.96 16.54
N SER A 132 7.88 4.72 16.32
CA SER A 132 8.27 3.59 17.18
C SER A 132 9.66 3.03 16.83
N ARG A 133 10.25 3.46 15.71
CA ARG A 133 11.62 3.09 15.32
C ARG A 133 12.63 4.11 15.87
N HIS A 134 12.78 4.11 17.19
CA HIS A 134 14.02 4.57 17.79
C HIS A 134 15.08 3.51 17.52
N ASP A 135 16.13 3.85 16.77
CA ASP A 135 17.36 3.07 16.58
C ASP A 135 17.26 1.73 15.85
N GLU A 136 17.11 1.76 14.51
CA GLU A 136 17.75 0.73 13.67
C GLU A 136 18.35 1.41 12.43
N GLN A 137 19.63 1.78 12.54
CA GLN A 137 20.49 1.89 11.36
C GLN A 137 20.50 0.53 10.68
N ILE A 138 19.85 0.42 9.53
CA ILE A 138 19.94 -0.79 8.71
C ILE A 138 21.38 -0.89 8.20
N MET A 139 22.18 -1.76 8.83
CA MET A 139 23.44 -2.21 8.28
C MET A 139 23.16 -3.04 7.04
N ILE A 140 23.70 -2.60 5.90
CA ILE A 140 23.75 -3.41 4.68
C ILE A 140 24.94 -4.36 4.85
N HIS A 141 24.66 -5.65 5.04
CA HIS A 141 25.69 -6.67 4.84
C HIS A 141 25.92 -6.81 3.33
N GLN A 142 27.13 -6.46 2.89
CA GLN A 142 27.67 -6.86 1.59
C GLN A 142 28.04 -8.34 1.60
#